data_AF-A0A1X0FDL4-F1
#
_entry.id   AF-A0A1X0FDL4-F1
#
_cell.length_a   1.000
_cell.length_b   1.000
_cell.length_c   1.000
_cell.angle_alpha   90.00
_cell.angle_beta   90.00
_cell.angle_gamma   90.00
#
_symmetry.space_group_name_H-M   'P 1'
#
loop_
_entity.id
_entity.type
_entity.pdbx_description
1 polymer ?
#
loop_
_entity_poly.entity_id
_entity_poly.type
_entity_poly.pdbx_seq_one_letter_code
_entity_poly.pdbx_strand_id
1 'polypeptide(L)'
;MKIADSRSAARYPDWETDPVTGYKDAVEPAEPGEIHAWLYTPDDVGPARWILNQRGTALLQDGHVEAACGLSLRVIYRMSFDMTQDNACPRCVRIARLWQTSRAEYYELIRERHERWAERDRRRYKALDANDLARQDSYGTDPIEDDDSGEPL
;
A
#
# COMPACT_ATOMS: atom_id res chain seq x y z
N MET A 1 8.69 -24.21 2.31
CA MET A 1 8.38 -24.52 0.89
C MET A 1 8.31 -23.19 0.20
N LYS A 2 9.25 -22.96 -0.71
CA LYS A 2 9.32 -21.74 -1.51
C LYS A 2 8.36 -21.87 -2.67
N ILE A 3 7.69 -20.77 -2.98
CA ILE A 3 6.84 -20.71 -4.16
C ILE A 3 7.62 -19.95 -5.23
N ALA A 4 7.79 -20.60 -6.39
CA ALA A 4 8.52 -20.03 -7.52
C ALA A 4 7.87 -18.71 -8.01
N ASP A 5 8.67 -17.84 -8.61
CA ASP A 5 8.25 -16.57 -9.23
C ASP A 5 7.55 -15.62 -8.26
N SER A 6 8.29 -15.15 -7.25
CA SER A 6 7.66 -14.42 -6.16
C SER A 6 8.48 -13.39 -5.44
N ARG A 7 7.76 -12.54 -4.71
CA ARG A 7 8.28 -11.44 -3.93
C ARG A 7 7.82 -11.51 -2.49
N SER A 8 8.68 -11.03 -1.61
CA SER A 8 8.51 -11.02 -0.16
C SER A 8 8.59 -9.58 0.34
N ALA A 9 7.69 -9.18 1.25
CA ALA A 9 7.70 -7.87 1.90
C ALA A 9 7.54 -8.11 3.38
N ALA A 10 8.16 -7.29 4.24
CA ALA A 10 8.33 -7.68 5.64
C ALA A 10 7.85 -6.65 6.68
N ARG A 11 7.85 -5.35 6.37
CA ARG A 11 7.26 -4.33 7.27
C ARG A 11 7.11 -2.96 6.61
N TYR A 12 6.57 -2.02 7.39
CA TYR A 12 6.79 -0.59 7.17
C TYR A 12 8.24 -0.22 7.52
N PRO A 13 8.90 0.62 6.71
CA PRO A 13 10.22 1.12 7.07
C PRO A 13 10.09 2.03 8.29
N ASP A 14 11.17 2.07 9.07
CA ASP A 14 11.37 3.18 9.99
C ASP A 14 11.67 4.43 9.15
N TRP A 15 11.25 5.60 9.61
CA TRP A 15 11.47 6.85 8.91
C TRP A 15 12.48 7.69 9.66
N GLU A 16 13.48 8.17 8.95
CA GLU A 16 14.44 9.15 9.44
C GLU A 16 14.28 10.43 8.64
N THR A 17 14.42 11.57 9.30
CA THR A 17 14.39 12.86 8.61
C THR A 17 15.82 13.24 8.23
N ASP A 18 16.05 13.44 6.93
CA ASP A 18 17.32 13.96 6.43
C ASP A 18 17.54 15.37 7.02
N PRO A 19 18.63 15.60 7.78
CA PRO A 19 18.90 16.88 8.41
C PRO A 19 19.25 18.01 7.42
N VAL A 20 19.62 17.69 6.18
CA VAL A 20 19.98 18.64 5.13
C VAL A 20 18.75 19.03 4.30
N THR A 21 17.95 18.05 3.88
CA THR A 21 16.81 18.29 2.98
C THR A 21 15.46 18.39 3.69
N GLY A 22 15.35 17.88 4.92
CA GLY A 22 14.11 17.83 5.70
C GLY A 22 13.11 16.78 5.22
N TYR A 23 13.44 16.01 4.17
CA TYR A 23 12.61 14.91 3.70
C TYR A 23 12.70 13.70 4.63
N LYS A 24 11.64 12.88 4.64
CA LYS A 24 11.64 11.61 5.34
C LYS A 24 12.17 10.53 4.41
N ASP A 25 13.33 10.00 4.75
CA ASP A 25 13.89 8.83 4.10
C ASP A 25 13.51 7.57 4.89
N ALA A 26 13.20 6.51 4.15
CA ALA A 26 12.93 5.23 4.75
C ALA A 26 14.24 4.50 5.03
N VAL A 27 14.40 4.05 6.27
CA VAL A 27 15.57 3.29 6.74
C VAL A 27 15.35 1.82 6.43
N GLU A 28 16.30 1.20 5.72
CA GLU A 28 16.28 -0.25 5.50
C GLU A 28 16.44 -0.96 6.85
N PRO A 29 15.54 -1.90 7.19
CA PRO A 29 15.66 -2.69 8.41
C PRO A 29 16.97 -3.49 8.42
N ALA A 30 17.71 -3.46 9.53
CA ALA A 30 18.78 -4.43 9.76
C ALA A 30 18.22 -5.87 9.81
N GLU A 31 17.03 -6.02 10.40
CA GLU A 31 16.24 -7.26 10.40
C GLU A 31 14.88 -7.01 9.74
N PRO A 32 14.54 -7.71 8.64
CA PRO A 32 13.35 -7.44 7.83
C PRO A 32 12.01 -7.49 8.56
N GLY A 33 11.89 -8.22 9.68
CA GLY A 33 10.61 -8.46 10.36
C GLY A 33 9.82 -9.63 9.76
N GLU A 34 8.52 -9.70 10.05
CA GLU A 34 7.62 -10.80 9.64
C GLU A 34 7.35 -10.75 8.13
N ILE A 35 7.47 -11.84 7.37
CA ILE A 35 7.34 -11.79 5.90
C ILE A 35 5.88 -12.01 5.48
N HIS A 36 5.37 -11.10 4.65
CA HIS A 36 3.96 -10.99 4.28
C HIS A 36 3.65 -11.03 2.75
N ALA A 37 4.57 -10.99 1.78
CA ALA A 37 4.11 -10.76 0.38
C ALA A 37 3.85 -12.01 -0.49
N TRP A 38 2.88 -11.84 -1.41
CA TRP A 38 2.74 -12.60 -2.66
C TRP A 38 2.08 -11.80 -3.80
N LEU A 39 2.84 -11.52 -4.86
CA LEU A 39 2.49 -11.72 -6.29
C LEU A 39 3.65 -11.32 -7.24
N TYR A 40 4.13 -12.25 -8.09
CA TYR A 40 4.50 -11.95 -9.47
C TYR A 40 4.19 -13.14 -10.40
N THR A 41 3.19 -13.00 -11.25
CA THR A 41 2.90 -13.95 -12.32
C THR A 41 3.62 -13.47 -13.59
N PRO A 42 4.54 -14.25 -14.19
CA PRO A 42 5.24 -13.84 -15.40
C PRO A 42 4.30 -13.61 -16.60
N ASP A 43 3.12 -14.23 -16.59
CA ASP A 43 2.12 -14.13 -17.67
C ASP A 43 1.32 -12.80 -17.64
N ASP A 44 1.34 -12.06 -16.52
CA ASP A 44 0.79 -10.70 -16.43
C ASP A 44 1.91 -9.69 -16.75
N VAL A 45 2.01 -9.34 -18.03
CA VAL A 45 3.05 -8.45 -18.55
C VAL A 45 2.74 -7.00 -18.18
N GLY A 46 3.03 -6.63 -16.94
CA GLY A 46 3.04 -5.26 -16.41
C GLY A 46 2.86 -5.32 -14.90
N PRO A 47 3.54 -4.52 -14.05
CA PRO A 47 4.58 -3.50 -14.25
C PRO A 47 5.97 -3.95 -13.72
N ALA A 48 6.27 -5.26 -13.63
CA ALA A 48 7.38 -5.73 -12.79
C ALA A 48 8.81 -5.42 -13.28
N ARG A 49 9.02 -5.04 -14.54
CA ARG A 49 10.38 -4.89 -15.10
C ARG A 49 11.15 -3.74 -14.45
N TRP A 50 10.52 -2.61 -14.12
CA TRP A 50 11.18 -1.52 -13.38
C TRP A 50 11.50 -1.94 -11.94
N ILE A 51 10.60 -2.72 -11.31
CA ILE A 51 10.78 -3.26 -9.95
C ILE A 51 11.89 -4.31 -9.91
N LEU A 52 12.14 -5.05 -10.98
CA LEU A 52 13.27 -5.98 -11.11
C LEU A 52 14.60 -5.27 -11.43
N ASN A 53 14.56 -4.04 -11.96
CA ASN A 53 15.74 -3.34 -12.50
C ASN A 53 16.39 -2.30 -11.58
N GLN A 54 15.77 -1.91 -10.47
CA GLN A 54 16.46 -1.07 -9.45
C GLN A 54 17.69 -1.75 -8.82
N ARG A 55 18.59 -1.00 -8.21
CA ARG A 55 19.81 -1.51 -7.55
C ARG A 55 19.55 -1.68 -6.05
N GLY A 56 19.90 -2.82 -5.44
CA GLY A 56 19.70 -3.09 -3.99
C GLY A 56 18.96 -4.40 -3.67
N THR A 57 18.94 -4.78 -2.38
CA THR A 57 18.25 -5.97 -1.82
C THR A 57 16.77 -5.72 -1.51
N ALA A 58 16.46 -4.50 -1.11
CA ALA A 58 15.12 -4.01 -0.81
C ALA A 58 14.71 -2.88 -1.75
N LEU A 59 13.41 -2.71 -1.93
CA LEU A 59 12.79 -1.64 -2.69
C LEU A 59 11.81 -0.91 -1.80
N LEU A 60 11.92 0.41 -1.81
CA LEU A 60 10.92 1.31 -1.27
C LEU A 60 9.96 1.63 -2.43
N GLN A 61 8.72 1.17 -2.31
CA GLN A 61 7.71 1.48 -3.32
C GLN A 61 6.98 2.74 -2.91
N ASP A 62 6.95 3.76 -3.79
CA ASP A 62 6.09 4.93 -3.61
C ASP A 62 4.63 4.46 -3.52
N GLY A 63 4.02 4.69 -2.36
CA GLY A 63 2.69 4.18 -2.02
C GLY A 63 2.71 2.99 -1.08
N HIS A 64 1.59 2.26 -1.04
CA HIS A 64 1.37 1.13 -0.16
C HIS A 64 1.17 -0.13 -1.01
N VAL A 65 1.97 -1.16 -0.75
CA VAL A 65 1.84 -2.49 -1.37
C VAL A 65 1.00 -3.36 -0.47
N GLU A 66 -0.07 -3.94 -1.00
CA GLU A 66 -0.89 -4.86 -0.24
C GLU A 66 -0.30 -6.28 -0.32
N ALA A 67 0.05 -6.85 0.84
CA ALA A 67 0.37 -8.26 0.97
C ALA A 67 -0.84 -9.15 0.67
N ALA A 68 -0.60 -10.44 0.39
CA ALA A 68 -1.67 -11.40 0.19
C ALA A 68 -2.62 -11.53 1.40
N CYS A 69 -2.16 -11.24 2.62
CA CYS A 69 -3.03 -11.16 3.80
C CYS A 69 -3.88 -9.88 3.89
N GLY A 70 -3.56 -8.85 3.12
CA GLY A 70 -4.22 -7.55 3.13
C GLY A 70 -3.52 -6.50 3.99
N LEU A 71 -2.33 -6.84 4.50
CA LEU A 71 -1.49 -5.89 5.21
C LEU A 71 -0.86 -4.93 4.20
N SER A 72 -0.97 -3.65 4.47
CA SER A 72 -0.31 -2.62 3.69
C SER A 72 1.16 -2.51 4.12
N LEU A 73 2.08 -2.46 3.17
CA LEU A 73 3.53 -2.55 3.35
C LEU A 73 4.25 -1.54 2.45
N ARG A 74 5.49 -1.19 2.76
CA ARG A 74 6.29 -0.24 1.97
C ARG A 74 7.69 -0.72 1.59
N VAL A 75 8.22 -1.74 2.27
CA VAL A 75 9.50 -2.37 1.93
C VAL A 75 9.26 -3.72 1.26
N ILE A 76 9.75 -3.89 0.03
CA ILE A 76 9.73 -5.16 -0.70
C ILE A 76 11.15 -5.68 -0.87
N TYR A 77 11.40 -6.90 -0.44
CA TYR A 77 12.61 -7.64 -0.76
C TYR A 77 12.41 -8.45 -2.04
N ARG A 78 13.43 -8.41 -2.91
CA ARG A 78 13.43 -9.15 -4.18
C ARG A 78 13.80 -10.62 -4.00
N MET A 79 13.02 -11.32 -3.20
CA MET A 79 13.25 -12.73 -2.91
C MET A 79 11.95 -13.52 -2.90
N SER A 80 12.08 -14.81 -3.22
CA SER A 80 10.96 -15.74 -3.20
C SER A 80 10.32 -15.83 -1.81
N PHE A 81 9.00 -15.92 -1.76
CA PHE A 81 8.27 -16.16 -0.52
C PHE A 81 8.42 -17.62 -0.06
N ASP A 82 8.97 -17.82 1.14
CA ASP A 82 9.11 -19.13 1.77
C ASP A 82 8.05 -19.34 2.86
N MET A 83 7.13 -20.27 2.61
CA MET A 83 6.05 -20.57 3.54
C MET A 83 6.48 -21.36 4.79
N THR A 84 7.73 -21.81 4.87
CA THR A 84 8.27 -22.50 6.05
C THR A 84 9.19 -21.64 6.89
N GLN A 85 9.33 -20.35 6.56
CA GLN A 85 10.11 -19.45 7.41
C GLN A 85 9.37 -19.19 8.72
N ASP A 86 10.07 -19.22 9.85
CA ASP A 86 9.46 -19.10 11.18
C ASP A 86 8.75 -17.77 11.41
N ASN A 87 9.20 -16.72 10.74
CA ASN A 87 8.61 -15.38 10.75
C ASN A 87 7.70 -15.12 9.54
N ALA A 88 7.26 -16.15 8.80
CA ALA A 88 6.30 -15.94 7.71
C ALA A 88 4.90 -15.72 8.28
N CYS A 89 4.18 -14.74 7.74
CA CYS A 89 2.86 -14.41 8.21
C CYS A 89 1.89 -15.57 8.02
N PRO A 90 1.28 -16.10 9.10
CA PRO A 90 0.41 -17.28 9.01
C PRO A 90 -0.76 -17.09 8.05
N ARG A 91 -1.28 -15.86 7.96
CA ARG A 91 -2.35 -15.51 7.03
C ARG A 91 -1.86 -15.55 5.59
N CYS A 92 -0.67 -15.04 5.30
CA CYS A 92 -0.08 -15.13 3.96
C CYS A 92 0.22 -16.57 3.56
N VAL A 93 0.78 -17.36 4.47
CA VAL A 93 0.99 -18.79 4.28
C VAL A 93 -0.32 -19.50 3.93
N ARG A 94 -1.41 -19.19 4.64
CA ARG A 94 -2.73 -19.77 4.33
C ARG A 94 -3.21 -19.41 2.91
N ILE A 95 -3.15 -18.13 2.55
CA ILE A 95 -3.59 -17.67 1.22
C ILE A 95 -2.71 -18.28 0.11
N ALA A 96 -1.41 -18.38 0.35
CA ALA A 96 -0.47 -18.95 -0.58
C ALA A 96 -0.65 -20.47 -0.76
N ARG A 97 -1.04 -21.20 0.30
CA ARG A 97 -1.47 -22.59 0.17
C ARG A 97 -2.72 -22.72 -0.69
N LEU A 98 -3.74 -21.90 -0.46
CA LEU A 98 -4.95 -21.89 -1.28
C LEU A 98 -4.63 -21.64 -2.76
N TRP A 99 -3.72 -20.72 -3.05
CA TRP A 99 -3.25 -20.49 -4.43
C TRP A 99 -2.70 -21.76 -5.10
N GLN A 100 -1.94 -22.57 -4.37
CA GLN A 100 -1.37 -23.81 -4.89
C GLN A 100 -2.37 -24.98 -4.96
N THR A 101 -3.31 -25.05 -4.03
CA THR A 101 -4.20 -26.21 -3.88
C THR A 101 -5.57 -26.01 -4.52
N SER A 102 -6.11 -24.79 -4.53
CA SER A 102 -7.46 -24.46 -5.02
C SER A 102 -7.51 -23.02 -5.52
N ARG A 103 -7.22 -22.86 -6.82
CA ARG A 103 -7.18 -21.53 -7.45
C ARG A 103 -8.54 -20.83 -7.47
N ALA A 104 -9.63 -21.61 -7.50
CA ALA A 104 -11.00 -21.08 -7.43
C ALA A 104 -11.29 -20.44 -6.06
N GLU A 105 -11.00 -21.15 -4.96
CA GLU A 105 -11.17 -20.61 -3.60
C GLU A 105 -10.28 -19.39 -3.35
N TYR A 106 -9.06 -19.40 -3.87
CA TYR A 106 -8.20 -18.23 -3.84
C TYR A 106 -8.87 -17.02 -4.48
N TYR A 107 -9.35 -17.14 -5.72
CA TYR A 107 -9.94 -16.01 -6.44
C TYR A 107 -11.20 -15.49 -5.76
N GLU A 108 -12.03 -16.37 -5.23
CA GLU A 108 -13.22 -15.98 -4.48
C GLU A 108 -12.85 -15.16 -3.23
N LEU A 109 -11.86 -15.61 -2.46
CA LEU A 109 -11.40 -14.90 -1.26
C LEU A 109 -10.82 -13.51 -1.59
N ILE A 110 -10.09 -13.39 -2.71
CA ILE A 110 -9.57 -12.11 -3.18
C ILE A 110 -10.70 -11.19 -3.64
N ARG A 111 -11.69 -11.72 -4.37
CA ARG A 111 -12.88 -10.98 -4.83
C ARG A 111 -13.67 -10.39 -3.65
N GLU A 112 -14.03 -11.22 -2.68
CA GLU A 112 -14.72 -10.79 -1.45
C GLU A 112 -13.93 -9.73 -0.67
N ARG A 113 -12.61 -9.81 -0.69
CA ARG A 113 -11.77 -8.77 -0.09
C ARG A 113 -11.90 -7.46 -0.86
N HIS A 114 -11.68 -7.47 -2.17
CA HIS A 114 -11.76 -6.25 -2.97
C HIS A 114 -13.13 -5.59 -2.85
N GLU A 115 -14.21 -6.36 -2.77
CA GLU A 115 -15.56 -5.84 -2.55
C GLU A 115 -15.70 -5.15 -1.19
N ARG A 116 -15.17 -5.75 -0.11
CA ARG A 116 -15.15 -5.10 1.22
C ARG A 116 -14.32 -3.81 1.24
N TRP A 117 -13.22 -3.77 0.49
CA TRP A 117 -12.39 -2.58 0.37
C TRP A 117 -13.09 -1.48 -0.42
N ALA A 118 -13.65 -1.81 -1.59
CA ALA A 118 -14.44 -0.88 -2.39
C ALA A 118 -15.60 -0.30 -1.58
N GLU A 119 -16.29 -1.12 -0.78
CA GLU A 119 -17.35 -0.65 0.10
C GLU A 119 -16.84 0.30 1.20
N ARG A 120 -15.72 -0.02 1.84
CA ARG A 120 -15.10 0.87 2.84
C ARG A 120 -14.67 2.19 2.21
N ASP A 121 -14.10 2.15 1.01
CA ASP A 121 -13.62 3.34 0.32
C ASP A 121 -14.77 4.23 -0.13
N ARG A 122 -15.86 3.64 -0.66
CA ARG A 122 -17.12 4.36 -0.92
C ARG A 122 -17.65 5.08 0.32
N ARG A 123 -17.63 4.43 1.49
CA ARG A 123 -18.04 5.06 2.76
C ARG A 123 -17.11 6.21 3.15
N ARG A 124 -15.80 6.05 2.96
CA ARG A 124 -14.81 7.10 3.23
C ARG A 124 -15.04 8.31 2.33
N TYR A 125 -15.22 8.11 1.02
CA TYR A 125 -15.53 9.19 0.09
C TYR A 125 -16.83 9.89 0.44
N LYS A 126 -17.89 9.14 0.77
CA LYS A 126 -19.16 9.73 1.22
C LYS A 126 -19.00 10.57 2.50
N ALA A 127 -18.15 10.14 3.44
CA ALA A 127 -17.89 10.88 4.66
C ALA A 127 -17.05 12.14 4.42
N LEU A 128 -16.06 12.08 3.52
CA LEU A 128 -15.27 13.25 3.11
C LEU A 128 -16.14 14.27 2.37
N ASP A 129 -17.00 13.81 1.46
CA ASP A 129 -17.96 14.63 0.72
C ASP A 129 -18.93 15.34 1.67
N ALA A 130 -19.50 14.62 2.65
CA ALA A 130 -20.35 15.20 3.68
C ALA A 130 -19.61 16.22 4.58
N ASN A 131 -18.32 15.98 4.87
CA ASN A 131 -17.51 16.92 5.65
C ASN A 131 -17.19 18.18 4.85
N ASP A 132 -16.88 18.05 3.55
CA ASP A 132 -16.62 19.19 2.68
C ASP A 132 -17.89 20.02 2.45
N LEU A 133 -19.05 19.37 2.25
CA LEU A 133 -20.36 20.03 2.24
C LEU A 133 -20.63 20.82 3.54
N ALA A 134 -20.42 20.20 4.70
CA ALA A 134 -20.59 20.89 5.98
C ALA A 134 -19.60 22.05 6.17
N ARG A 135 -18.38 21.95 5.61
CA ARG A 135 -17.39 23.02 5.61
C ARG A 135 -17.84 24.17 4.70
N GLN A 136 -18.37 23.87 3.52
CA GLN A 136 -18.92 24.85 2.59
C GLN A 136 -20.10 25.62 3.22
N ASP A 137 -21.02 24.91 3.88
CA ASP A 137 -22.13 25.53 4.61
C ASP A 137 -21.66 26.45 5.76
N SER A 138 -20.49 26.16 6.36
CA SER A 138 -19.93 26.95 7.46
C SER A 138 -19.29 28.28 7.04
N TYR A 139 -18.97 28.47 5.75
CA TYR A 139 -18.40 29.72 5.25
C TYR A 139 -19.44 30.85 5.11
N GLY A 140 -20.72 30.56 5.32
CA GLY A 140 -21.80 31.52 5.15
C GLY A 140 -22.05 31.85 3.67
N THR A 141 -23.31 32.10 3.33
CA THR A 141 -23.73 32.57 1.99
C THR A 141 -23.59 34.08 1.82
N ASP A 142 -22.87 34.76 2.71
CA ASP A 142 -22.70 36.20 2.63
C ASP A 142 -21.75 36.52 1.47
N PRO A 143 -22.14 37.44 0.56
CA PRO A 143 -21.25 37.86 -0.51
C PRO A 143 -19.95 38.39 0.09
N ILE A 144 -18.81 38.03 -0.50
CA ILE A 144 -17.53 38.65 -0.16
C ILE A 144 -17.69 40.15 -0.46
N GLU A 145 -17.69 40.99 0.57
CA GLU A 145 -17.65 42.44 0.40
C GLU A 145 -16.29 42.78 -0.21
N ASP A 146 -16.30 43.19 -1.48
CA ASP A 146 -15.13 43.82 -2.12
C ASP A 146 -14.87 45.15 -1.40
N ASP A 147 -13.93 45.15 -0.46
CA ASP A 147 -13.37 46.37 0.13
C ASP A 147 -12.40 47.01 -0.89
N ASP A 148 -12.99 47.64 -1.91
CA ASP A 148 -12.28 48.55 -2.82
C ASP A 148 -12.10 49.91 -2.14
N SER A 149 -11.33 49.93 -1.05
CA SER A 149 -10.78 51.17 -0.46
C SER A 149 -9.51 51.58 -1.20
N GLY A 150 -9.68 51.93 -2.49
CA GLY A 150 -8.69 52.65 -3.26
C GLY A 150 -8.58 54.11 -2.80
N GLU A 151 -7.69 54.39 -1.85
CA GLU A 151 -7.23 55.77 -1.61
C GLU A 151 -6.42 56.26 -2.84
N PRO A 152 -6.80 57.37 -3.49
CA PRO A 152 -5.99 57.94 -4.55
C PRO A 152 -4.84 58.77 -3.94
N LEU A 153 -3.62 58.49 -4.41
CA LEU A 153 -2.42 59.31 -4.19
C LEU A 153 -2.48 60.65 -4.94
#